data_AF-A0A386PQZ8-F1
#
_entry.id   AF-A0A386PQZ8-F1
#
_cell.length_a   1.000
_cell.length_b   1.000
_cell.length_c   1.000
_cell.angle_alpha   90.00
_cell.angle_beta   90.00
_cell.angle_gamma   90.00
#
_symmetry.space_group_name_H-M   'P 1'
#
loop_
_entity.id
_entity.type
_entity.pdbx_description
1 polymer ?
#
loop_
_entity_poly.entity_id
_entity_poly.type
_entity_poly.pdbx_seq_one_letter_code
_entity_poly.pdbx_strand_id
1 'polypeptide(L)'
;MSMFNQITRITQYNTKLNPNIRRLGGYYLSLLFYVNYFTKTIDFKVKNVNEYYYLFVKKGYLDKSSLPKSPCLILEYFGFIRPHYRYERVLNPVSENEFTIYEVYITSLDTVHHIARKGKLTLYDSRDMASRKIKSRNVSKRVFSYLSINAF
;
A
#
# COMPACT_ATOMS: atom_id res chain seq x y z
N MET A 1 19.55 17.54 -3.70
CA MET A 1 18.20 17.78 -3.15
C MET A 1 17.20 17.35 -4.22
N SER A 2 16.78 16.08 -4.22
CA SER A 2 15.98 15.51 -5.33
C SER A 2 14.52 15.96 -5.19
N MET A 3 14.05 16.73 -6.18
CA MET A 3 12.64 17.02 -6.41
C MET A 3 11.89 15.72 -6.67
N PHE A 4 11.39 15.07 -5.62
CA PHE A 4 10.16 14.31 -5.76
C PHE A 4 9.07 15.33 -6.00
N ASN A 5 8.79 15.62 -7.28
CA ASN A 5 7.57 16.28 -7.72
C ASN A 5 6.42 15.79 -6.87
N GLN A 6 5.63 16.72 -6.33
CA GLN A 6 4.43 16.45 -5.55
C GLN A 6 3.46 15.61 -6.37
N ILE A 7 3.65 14.29 -6.41
CA ILE A 7 2.53 13.37 -6.53
C ILE A 7 1.67 13.78 -5.34
N THR A 8 0.53 14.40 -5.62
CA THR A 8 -0.43 14.82 -4.61
C THR A 8 -0.89 13.53 -3.94
N ARG A 9 -0.17 13.15 -2.88
CA ARG A 9 -0.24 11.82 -2.28
C ARG A 9 -1.66 11.65 -1.77
N ILE A 10 -2.43 10.77 -2.40
CA ILE A 10 -3.81 10.51 -1.98
C ILE A 10 -3.76 10.03 -0.54
N THR A 11 -4.45 10.71 0.37
CA THR A 11 -4.61 10.27 1.76
C THR A 11 -6.01 9.70 1.97
N GLN A 12 -6.19 8.88 3.00
CA GLN A 12 -7.50 8.37 3.42
C GLN A 12 -8.47 9.49 3.83
N TYR A 13 -7.98 10.71 4.07
CA TYR A 13 -8.82 11.88 4.35
C TYR A 13 -9.44 12.50 3.09
N ASN A 14 -9.04 12.07 1.90
CA ASN A 14 -9.62 12.58 0.67
C ASN A 14 -11.10 12.16 0.57
N THR A 15 -12.00 13.15 0.62
CA THR A 15 -13.45 12.92 0.66
C THR A 15 -14.02 12.31 -0.62
N LYS A 16 -13.28 12.40 -1.73
CA LYS A 16 -13.66 11.81 -3.03
C LYS A 16 -13.34 10.30 -3.12
N LEU A 17 -12.61 9.74 -2.15
CA LEU A 17 -12.40 8.28 -2.08
C LEU A 17 -13.67 7.57 -1.60
N ASN A 18 -13.82 6.31 -2.04
CA ASN A 18 -14.84 5.41 -1.50
C ASN A 18 -14.75 5.35 0.04
N PRO A 19 -15.88 5.39 0.77
CA PRO A 19 -15.88 5.39 2.24
C PRO A 19 -15.12 4.24 2.90
N ASN A 20 -15.14 3.04 2.31
CA ASN A 20 -14.41 1.89 2.84
C ASN A 20 -12.89 2.08 2.70
N ILE A 21 -12.44 2.67 1.59
CA ILE A 21 -11.02 3.01 1.39
C ILE A 21 -10.58 4.04 2.43
N ARG A 22 -11.41 5.06 2.69
CA ARG A 22 -11.14 6.09 3.69
C ARG A 22 -11.02 5.50 5.10
N ARG A 23 -11.83 4.48 5.43
CA ARG A 23 -11.83 3.85 6.75
C ARG A 23 -10.65 2.90 6.96
N LEU A 24 -10.49 1.92 6.06
CA LEU A 24 -9.58 0.76 6.23
C LEU A 24 -8.69 0.48 5.01
N GLY A 25 -8.77 1.28 3.95
CA GLY A 25 -8.00 1.08 2.72
C GLY A 25 -6.49 1.37 2.79
N GLY A 26 -5.89 1.52 3.96
CA GLY A 26 -4.46 1.83 4.10
C GLY A 26 -3.55 0.78 3.44
N TYR A 27 -3.92 -0.50 3.55
CA TYR A 27 -3.21 -1.58 2.86
C TYR A 27 -3.41 -1.46 1.35
N TYR A 28 -4.66 -1.40 0.89
CA TYR A 28 -5.01 -1.29 -0.52
C TYR A 28 -4.30 -0.12 -1.22
N LEU A 29 -4.30 1.06 -0.59
CA LEU A 29 -3.62 2.23 -1.10
C LEU A 29 -2.10 2.04 -1.13
N SER A 30 -1.52 1.38 -0.12
CA SER A 30 -0.09 1.02 -0.12
C SER A 30 0.27 0.08 -1.27
N LEU A 31 -0.59 -0.89 -1.59
CA LEU A 31 -0.41 -1.77 -2.76
C LEU A 31 -0.55 -1.04 -4.09
N LEU A 32 -1.54 -0.17 -4.25
CA LEU A 32 -1.67 0.57 -5.50
C LEU A 32 -0.51 1.57 -5.67
N PHE A 33 -0.09 2.23 -4.58
CA PHE A 33 1.08 3.08 -4.64
C PHE A 33 2.34 2.28 -5.03
N TYR A 34 2.49 1.07 -4.50
CA TYR A 34 3.57 0.16 -4.89
C TYR A 34 3.56 -0.11 -6.40
N VAL A 35 2.41 -0.49 -6.95
CA VAL A 35 2.23 -0.72 -8.38
C VAL A 35 2.60 0.54 -9.17
N ASN A 36 2.06 1.72 -8.81
CA ASN A 36 2.38 2.98 -9.47
C ASN A 36 3.88 3.31 -9.39
N TYR A 37 4.51 3.08 -8.24
CA TYR A 37 5.92 3.39 -8.03
C TYR A 37 6.81 2.59 -8.98
N PHE A 38 6.53 1.30 -9.14
CA PHE A 38 7.36 0.38 -9.91
C PHE A 38 7.02 0.28 -11.39
N THR A 39 5.73 0.30 -11.75
CA THR A 39 5.28 0.04 -13.12
C THR A 39 4.97 1.31 -13.90
N LYS A 40 4.58 2.39 -13.20
CA LYS A 40 4.00 3.61 -13.80
C LYS A 40 2.75 3.38 -14.67
N THR A 41 2.21 2.15 -14.73
CA THR A 41 1.08 1.79 -15.61
C THR A 41 -0.26 2.30 -15.08
N ILE A 42 -0.37 2.51 -13.76
CA ILE A 42 -1.54 3.14 -13.17
C ILE A 42 -1.27 4.61 -12.91
N ASP A 43 -2.21 5.47 -13.29
CA ASP A 43 -2.25 6.84 -12.79
C ASP A 43 -2.88 6.84 -11.40
N PHE A 44 -2.09 7.16 -10.36
CA PHE A 44 -2.51 7.10 -8.96
C PHE A 44 -3.36 8.35 -8.59
N LYS A 45 -4.53 8.46 -9.25
CA LYS A 45 -5.56 9.47 -9.02
C LYS A 45 -6.78 8.86 -8.34
N VAL A 46 -7.55 9.70 -7.61
CA VAL A 46 -8.70 9.25 -6.81
C VAL A 46 -9.73 8.49 -7.64
N LYS A 47 -10.02 8.95 -8.87
CA LYS A 47 -10.91 8.27 -9.81
C LYS A 47 -10.47 6.83 -10.03
N ASN A 48 -9.23 6.63 -10.46
CA ASN A 48 -8.67 5.33 -10.77
C ASN A 48 -8.58 4.43 -9.51
N VAL A 49 -8.23 5.01 -8.36
CA VAL A 49 -8.20 4.28 -7.07
C VAL A 49 -9.60 3.75 -6.72
N ASN A 50 -10.66 4.51 -6.95
CA ASN A 50 -12.03 4.03 -6.73
C ASN A 50 -12.46 2.99 -7.77
N GLU A 51 -12.11 3.18 -9.04
CA GLU A 51 -12.41 2.22 -10.12
C GLU A 51 -11.76 0.85 -9.85
N TYR A 52 -10.47 0.83 -9.50
CA TYR A 52 -9.78 -0.41 -9.12
C TYR A 52 -10.35 -1.05 -7.86
N TYR A 53 -10.87 -0.25 -6.91
CA TYR A 53 -11.50 -0.79 -5.71
C TYR A 53 -12.74 -1.61 -6.08
N TYR A 54 -13.64 -1.04 -6.90
CA TYR A 54 -14.83 -1.76 -7.34
C TYR A 54 -14.48 -2.98 -8.21
N LEU A 55 -13.47 -2.86 -9.08
CA LEU A 55 -13.00 -3.96 -9.91
C LEU A 55 -12.47 -5.12 -9.04
N PHE A 56 -11.63 -4.84 -8.06
CA PHE A 56 -11.03 -5.87 -7.21
C PHE A 56 -12.02 -6.45 -6.20
N VAL A 57 -13.01 -5.68 -5.76
CA VAL A 57 -14.16 -6.23 -5.02
C VAL A 57 -14.95 -7.21 -5.89
N LYS A 58 -15.27 -6.83 -7.14
CA LYS A 58 -16.00 -7.69 -8.09
C LYS A 58 -15.22 -8.97 -8.43
N LYS A 59 -13.89 -8.87 -8.58
CA LYS A 59 -13.00 -10.02 -8.82
C LYS A 59 -12.73 -10.86 -7.57
N GLY A 60 -13.13 -10.40 -6.38
CA GLY A 60 -12.88 -11.09 -5.11
C GLY A 60 -11.43 -10.97 -4.60
N TYR A 61 -10.60 -10.09 -5.17
CA TYR A 61 -9.23 -9.86 -4.73
C TYR A 61 -9.18 -8.97 -3.48
N LEU A 62 -10.21 -8.13 -3.33
CA LEU A 62 -10.44 -7.24 -2.21
C LEU A 62 -11.78 -7.57 -1.57
N ASP A 63 -11.87 -7.48 -0.24
CA ASP A 63 -13.16 -7.47 0.42
C ASP A 63 -13.83 -6.08 0.34
N LYS A 64 -15.10 -6.00 0.73
CA LYS A 64 -15.82 -4.72 0.78
C LYS A 64 -15.21 -3.76 1.80
N SER A 65 -14.46 -4.24 2.79
CA SER A 65 -13.78 -3.41 3.79
C SER A 65 -12.46 -2.80 3.29
N SER A 66 -12.06 -3.05 2.04
CA SER A 66 -10.79 -2.64 1.44
C SER A 66 -9.56 -3.41 1.96
N LEU A 67 -9.76 -4.58 2.56
CA LEU A 67 -8.67 -5.51 2.90
C LEU A 67 -8.40 -6.46 1.73
N PRO A 68 -7.15 -6.57 1.26
CA PRO A 68 -6.78 -7.55 0.24
C PRO A 68 -6.96 -8.97 0.75
N LYS A 69 -7.78 -9.77 0.06
CA LYS A 69 -7.88 -11.21 0.28
C LYS A 69 -6.68 -11.93 -0.29
N SER A 70 -6.20 -11.48 -1.45
CA SER A 70 -4.95 -11.93 -2.05
C SER A 70 -4.22 -10.73 -2.65
N PRO A 71 -3.21 -10.17 -1.94
CA PRO A 71 -2.43 -9.06 -2.46
C PRO A 71 -1.60 -9.46 -3.69
N CYS A 72 -1.22 -10.74 -3.82
CA CYS A 72 -0.51 -11.24 -5.01
C CYS A 72 -1.38 -11.16 -6.27
N LEU A 73 -2.67 -11.51 -6.20
CA LEU A 73 -3.57 -11.41 -7.37
C LEU A 73 -3.72 -9.96 -7.86
N ILE A 74 -3.65 -8.98 -6.95
CA ILE A 74 -3.62 -7.56 -7.32
C ILE A 74 -2.32 -7.23 -8.06
N LEU A 75 -1.18 -7.74 -7.60
CA LEU A 75 0.11 -7.50 -8.29
C LEU A 75 0.18 -8.21 -9.64
N GLU A 76 -0.29 -9.45 -9.74
CA GLU A 76 -0.37 -10.19 -11.01
C GLU A 76 -1.24 -9.45 -12.03
N TYR A 77 -2.36 -8.88 -11.59
CA TYR A 77 -3.22 -8.05 -12.45
C TYR A 77 -2.47 -6.88 -13.10
N PHE A 78 -1.41 -6.38 -12.45
CA PHE A 78 -0.56 -5.30 -12.97
C PHE A 78 0.76 -5.79 -13.59
N GLY A 79 0.89 -7.08 -13.89
CA GLY A 79 2.04 -7.62 -14.63
C GLY A 79 3.26 -7.97 -13.78
N PHE A 80 3.12 -8.10 -12.46
CA PHE A 80 4.18 -8.67 -11.63
C PHE A 80 4.20 -10.19 -11.81
N ILE A 81 5.38 -10.76 -12.12
CA ILE A 81 5.53 -12.20 -12.38
C ILE A 81 5.83 -12.96 -11.09
N ARG A 82 4.98 -13.95 -10.79
CA ARG A 82 5.05 -14.81 -9.59
C ARG A 82 5.23 -14.00 -8.28
N PRO A 83 4.38 -12.98 -8.04
CA PRO A 83 4.49 -12.20 -6.83
C PRO A 83 4.16 -13.08 -5.64
N HIS A 84 5.00 -12.99 -4.63
CA HIS A 84 4.76 -13.61 -3.34
C HIS A 84 5.11 -12.60 -2.25
N TYR A 85 4.57 -12.84 -1.07
CA TYR A 85 4.97 -12.10 0.10
C TYR A 85 5.18 -13.05 1.27
N ARG A 86 6.07 -12.67 2.16
CA ARG A 86 6.24 -13.30 3.46
C ARG A 86 5.76 -12.37 4.55
N TYR A 87 5.10 -12.93 5.54
CA TYR A 87 4.65 -12.21 6.72
C TYR A 87 5.71 -12.35 7.81
N GLU A 88 6.14 -11.24 8.39
CA GLU A 88 7.13 -11.20 9.46
C GLU A 88 6.57 -10.40 10.65
N ARG A 89 6.44 -11.06 11.81
CA ARG A 89 6.21 -10.38 13.10
C ARG A 89 7.49 -9.80 13.67
N VAL A 90 8.61 -10.51 13.49
CA VAL A 90 9.92 -10.03 13.89
C VAL A 90 10.36 -8.97 12.89
N LEU A 91 10.55 -7.74 13.37
CA LEU A 91 10.81 -6.57 12.53
C LEU A 91 12.29 -6.45 12.16
N ASN A 92 12.88 -7.54 11.65
CA ASN A 92 14.27 -7.54 11.22
C ASN A 92 14.49 -6.47 10.12
N PRO A 93 15.70 -5.90 10.00
CA PRO A 93 16.05 -5.07 8.86
C PRO A 93 15.79 -5.82 7.55
N VAL A 94 15.17 -5.14 6.60
CA VAL A 94 14.98 -5.64 5.22
C VAL A 94 16.02 -5.01 4.31
N SER A 95 16.34 -5.68 3.21
CA SER A 95 17.23 -5.12 2.20
C SER A 95 16.66 -3.80 1.67
N GLU A 96 17.54 -2.86 1.31
CA GLU A 96 17.14 -1.55 0.76
C GLU A 96 16.33 -1.67 -0.53
N ASN A 97 16.41 -2.83 -1.20
CA ASN A 97 15.69 -3.12 -2.44
C ASN A 97 14.32 -3.77 -2.21
N GLU A 98 13.99 -4.17 -0.97
CA GLU A 98 12.73 -4.82 -0.68
C GLU A 98 11.62 -3.81 -0.43
N PHE A 99 10.49 -4.05 -1.10
CA PHE A 99 9.25 -3.32 -0.81
C PHE A 99 8.50 -4.01 0.32
N THR A 100 8.06 -3.21 1.28
CA THR A 100 7.40 -3.70 2.49
C THR A 100 6.15 -2.91 2.79
N ILE A 101 5.10 -3.61 3.21
CA ILE A 101 3.93 -2.99 3.82
C ILE A 101 3.98 -3.32 5.31
N TYR A 102 4.29 -2.32 6.12
CA TYR A 102 4.26 -2.42 7.57
C TYR A 102 2.83 -2.29 8.07
N GLU A 103 2.47 -3.18 8.97
CA GLU A 103 1.32 -3.04 9.84
C GLU A 103 1.77 -2.25 11.07
N VAL A 104 1.09 -1.15 11.33
CA VAL A 104 1.37 -0.26 12.45
C VAL A 104 0.14 -0.11 13.33
N TYR A 105 0.34 -0.22 14.63
CA TYR A 105 -0.71 0.03 15.60
C TYR A 105 -0.66 1.49 16.03
N ILE A 106 -1.80 2.18 15.91
CA ILE A 106 -1.99 3.56 16.33
C ILE A 106 -2.59 3.54 17.73
N THR A 107 -1.77 3.83 18.73
CA THR A 107 -2.15 3.70 20.15
C THR A 107 -3.35 4.57 20.51
N SER A 108 -3.42 5.81 20.01
CA SER A 108 -4.48 6.75 20.36
C SER A 108 -5.85 6.41 19.75
N LEU A 109 -5.91 5.50 18.78
CA LEU A 109 -7.11 5.15 18.05
C LEU A 109 -7.50 3.67 18.20
N ASP A 110 -6.72 2.90 18.98
CA ASP A 110 -6.87 1.46 19.14
C ASP A 110 -7.13 0.75 17.80
N THR A 111 -6.26 1.02 16.82
CA THR A 111 -6.48 0.54 15.46
C THR A 111 -5.18 0.31 14.71
N VAL A 112 -5.30 -0.47 13.63
CA VAL A 112 -4.20 -0.83 12.75
C VAL A 112 -4.24 0.01 11.48
N HIS A 113 -3.06 0.44 11.05
CA HIS A 113 -2.82 1.14 9.80
C HIS A 113 -1.69 0.47 9.01
N HIS A 114 -1.53 0.87 7.75
CA HIS A 114 -0.52 0.28 6.87
C HIS A 114 0.32 1.36 6.18
N ILE A 115 1.64 1.14 6.17
CA ILE A 115 2.62 2.04 5.56
C ILE A 115 3.49 1.26 4.58
N ALA A 116 3.64 1.76 3.37
CA ALA A 116 4.62 1.27 2.41
C ALA A 116 6.02 1.84 2.68
N ARG A 117 7.02 0.96 2.71
CA ARG A 117 8.43 1.35 2.83
C ARG A 117 9.31 0.61 1.82
N LYS A 118 10.44 1.22 1.48
CA LYS A 118 11.55 0.62 0.76
C LYS A 118 12.82 0.83 1.58
N GLY A 119 13.35 -0.24 2.17
CA GLY A 119 14.36 -0.13 3.23
C GLY A 119 13.89 0.77 4.38
N LYS A 120 14.68 1.79 4.73
CA LYS A 120 14.35 2.79 5.77
C LYS A 120 13.43 3.91 5.30
N LEU A 121 13.21 4.05 3.98
CA LEU A 121 12.43 5.14 3.40
C LEU A 121 10.92 4.83 3.47
N THR A 122 10.15 5.76 4.05
CA THR A 122 8.67 5.69 3.97
C THR A 122 8.20 6.21 2.61
N LEU A 123 7.74 5.29 1.77
CA LEU A 123 7.26 5.59 0.42
C LEU A 123 5.81 6.07 0.43
N TYR A 124 4.94 5.40 1.17
CA TYR A 124 3.52 5.75 1.23
C TYR A 124 2.91 5.56 2.63
N ASP A 125 2.30 6.62 3.14
CA ASP A 125 1.51 6.64 4.37
C ASP A 125 0.23 7.42 4.09
N SER A 126 -0.89 6.71 4.02
CA SER A 126 -2.18 7.30 3.68
C SER A 126 -2.84 8.08 4.82
N ARG A 127 -2.29 8.05 6.03
CA ARG A 127 -2.74 8.88 7.16
C ARG A 127 -1.79 10.02 7.50
N ASP A 128 -0.66 10.11 6.80
CA ASP A 128 0.35 11.13 7.01
C ASP A 128 0.70 11.31 8.50
N MET A 129 0.97 10.18 9.16
CA MET A 129 1.08 10.12 10.61
C MET A 129 2.27 10.90 11.14
N ALA A 130 3.38 10.92 10.39
CA ALA A 130 4.59 11.64 10.77
C ALA A 130 4.34 13.15 10.88
N SER A 131 3.71 13.76 9.86
CA SER A 131 3.39 15.19 9.87
C SER A 131 2.39 15.54 10.99
N ARG A 132 1.46 14.61 11.27
CA ARG A 132 0.43 14.74 12.31
C ARG A 132 0.89 14.32 13.70
N LYS A 133 2.17 13.94 13.86
CA LYS A 133 2.75 13.47 15.14
C LYS A 133 1.93 12.35 15.80
N ILE A 134 1.30 11.48 14.99
CA ILE A 134 0.51 10.36 15.48
C ILE A 134 1.46 9.28 16.01
N LYS A 135 1.35 8.98 17.32
CA LYS A 135 2.13 7.92 17.96
C LYS A 135 1.68 6.56 17.43
N SER A 136 2.63 5.78 16.94
CA SER A 136 2.39 4.43 16.43
C SER A 136 3.57 3.52 16.72
N ARG A 137 3.34 2.22 16.70
CA ARG A 137 4.38 1.19 16.77
C ARG A 137 4.21 0.20 15.63
N ASN A 138 5.31 -0.22 15.03
CA ASN A 138 5.30 -1.31 14.07
C ASN A 138 4.89 -2.62 14.79
N VAL A 139 4.02 -3.41 14.17
CA VAL A 139 3.52 -4.68 14.71
C VAL A 139 4.03 -5.86 13.88
N SER A 140 3.93 -5.71 12.57
CA SER A 140 4.36 -6.73 11.62
C SER A 140 4.65 -6.08 10.28
N LYS A 141 5.15 -6.84 9.33
CA LYS A 141 5.35 -6.40 7.96
C LYS A 141 5.09 -7.54 6.99
N ARG A 142 4.73 -7.17 5.77
CA ARG A 142 4.71 -8.06 4.62
C ARG A 142 5.80 -7.62 3.66
N VAL A 143 6.71 -8.52 3.32
CA VAL A 143 7.82 -8.26 2.40
C VAL A 143 7.47 -8.87 1.06
N PHE A 144 7.46 -8.05 0.00
CA PHE A 144 7.04 -8.46 -1.33
C PHE A 144 8.25 -8.79 -2.21
N SER A 145 8.13 -9.87 -2.98
CA SER A 145 9.15 -10.35 -3.92
C SER A 145 8.49 -10.92 -5.19
N TYR A 146 9.17 -10.78 -6.32
CA TYR A 146 8.67 -11.11 -7.66
C TYR A 146 9.88 -11.24 -8.61
N LEU A 147 9.75 -12.02 -9.67
CA LEU A 147 10.88 -12.31 -10.57
C LEU A 147 11.21 -11.14 -11.50
N SER A 148 10.18 -10.47 -12.01
CA SER A 148 10.30 -9.25 -12.81
C SER A 148 8.93 -8.58 -12.98
N ILE A 149 8.94 -7.34 -13.45
CA ILE A 149 7.78 -6.63 -14.00
C ILE A 149 7.96 -6.76 -15.51
N ASN A 150 7.09 -7.51 -16.18
CA ASN A 150 7.17 -7.96 -17.57
C ASN A 150 8.40 -7.55 -18.41
N ALA A 151 9.20 -8.57 -18.75
CA ALA A 151 9.91 -8.64 -20.02
C ALA A 151 8.95 -9.27 -21.05
N PHE A 152 8.03 -8.47 -21.61
CA PHE A 152 7.27 -8.74 -22.84
C PHE A 152 6.80 -7.42 -23.42
#